data_AF-A0A645I1B9-F1
#
_entry.id   AF-A0A645I1B9-F1
#
_cell.length_a   1.000
_cell.length_b   1.000
_cell.length_c   1.000
_cell.angle_alpha   90.00
_cell.angle_beta   90.00
_cell.angle_gamma   90.00
#
_symmetry.space_group_name_H-M   'P 1'
#
loop_
_entity.id
_entity.type
_entity.pdbx_description
1 polymer ?
#
loop_
_entity_poly.entity_id
_entity_poly.type
_entity_poly.pdbx_seq_one_letter_code
_entity_poly.pdbx_strand_id
1 'polypeptide(L)'
;MDEWGNTPEWEDLEARGLDQVFYLTRFAPSWGNKQPWKFLILKKHVILAVEKDSSADTDLDTGIIKFYFEKACVDKGLSLQTAEASGEFNIPESYEIRAVYNI
;
A
#
# COMPACT_ATOMS: atom_id res chain seq x y z
N MET A 1 3.59 1.13 12.02
CA MET A 1 2.30 0.49 11.60
C MET A 1 1.15 1.47 11.58
N ASP A 2 0.69 1.99 12.73
CA ASP A 2 -0.51 2.84 12.79
C ASP A 2 -0.24 4.34 12.55
N GLU A 3 1.03 4.71 12.36
CA GLU A 3 1.49 6.07 12.12
C GLU A 3 2.48 6.13 10.96
N TRP A 4 2.48 7.25 10.25
CA TRP A 4 3.38 7.49 9.13
C TRP A 4 4.85 7.53 9.56
N GLY A 5 5.73 6.99 8.72
CA GLY A 5 7.17 6.96 8.98
C GLY A 5 7.64 5.84 9.92
N ASN A 6 6.71 5.13 10.56
CA ASN A 6 7.04 3.97 11.39
C ASN A 6 7.05 2.68 10.55
N THR A 7 8.24 2.15 10.28
CA THR A 7 8.45 0.91 9.54
C THR A 7 8.18 -0.29 10.45
N PRO A 8 7.24 -1.20 10.11
CA PRO A 8 7.02 -2.41 10.89
C PRO A 8 8.23 -3.35 10.82
N GLU A 9 8.43 -4.13 11.87
CA GLU A 9 9.32 -5.30 11.80
C GLU A 9 8.65 -6.42 11.00
N TRP A 10 9.43 -7.39 10.53
CA TRP A 10 8.90 -8.48 9.72
C TRP A 10 7.89 -9.34 10.48
N GLU A 11 8.19 -9.63 11.74
CA GLU A 11 7.34 -10.42 12.65
C GLU A 11 5.97 -9.78 12.85
N ASP A 12 5.88 -8.45 12.77
CA ASP A 12 4.60 -7.75 12.85
C ASP A 12 3.72 -7.98 11.62
N LEU A 13 4.34 -8.09 10.44
CA LEU A 13 3.64 -8.42 9.20
C LEU A 13 3.21 -9.89 9.20
N GLU A 14 4.06 -10.79 9.70
CA GLU A 14 3.78 -12.22 9.82
C GLU A 14 2.60 -12.47 10.77
N ALA A 15 2.56 -11.78 11.92
CA ALA A 15 1.45 -11.85 12.87
C ALA A 15 0.11 -11.42 12.25
N ARG A 16 0.12 -10.66 11.15
CA ARG A 16 -1.06 -10.23 10.39
C ARG A 16 -1.28 -11.02 9.10
N GLY A 17 -0.41 -11.97 8.76
CA GLY A 17 -0.44 -12.71 7.50
C GLY A 17 -0.13 -11.86 6.25
N LEU A 18 0.53 -10.71 6.44
CA LEU A 18 0.85 -9.73 5.39
C LEU A 18 2.30 -9.82 4.92
N ASP A 19 3.13 -10.61 5.59
CA ASP A 19 4.55 -10.83 5.31
C ASP A 19 4.80 -11.16 3.83
N GLN A 20 4.21 -12.26 3.34
CA GLN A 20 4.37 -12.68 1.95
C GLN A 20 3.63 -11.77 0.95
N VAL A 21 2.56 -11.09 1.39
CA VAL A 21 1.89 -10.07 0.56
C VAL A 21 2.88 -8.95 0.24
N PHE A 22 3.53 -8.39 1.25
CA PHE A 22 4.51 -7.33 1.06
C PHE A 22 5.82 -7.82 0.44
N TYR A 23 6.20 -9.09 0.66
CA TYR A 23 7.30 -9.73 -0.07
C TYR A 23 7.09 -9.74 -1.58
N LEU A 24 5.87 -10.00 -2.05
CA LEU A 24 5.57 -10.02 -3.47
C LEU A 24 5.36 -8.60 -4.01
N THR A 25 4.69 -7.75 -3.23
CA THR A 25 4.36 -6.36 -3.59
C THR A 25 5.61 -5.52 -3.89
N ARG A 26 6.73 -5.75 -3.17
CA ARG A 26 8.01 -5.02 -3.41
C ARG A 26 8.65 -5.27 -4.78
N PHE A 27 8.17 -6.25 -5.56
CA PHE A 27 8.67 -6.51 -6.91
C PHE A 27 7.92 -5.74 -8.00
N ALA A 28 6.89 -4.97 -7.64
CA ALA A 28 6.18 -4.10 -8.57
C ALA A 28 7.16 -3.11 -9.24
N PRO A 29 7.26 -3.08 -10.58
CA PRO A 29 8.09 -2.12 -11.28
C PRO A 29 7.50 -0.71 -11.23
N SER A 30 8.35 0.29 -11.38
CA SER A 30 7.95 1.69 -11.47
C SER A 30 8.88 2.47 -12.41
N TRP A 31 8.42 3.60 -12.95
CA TRP A 31 9.25 4.46 -13.79
C TRP A 31 10.50 4.93 -13.02
N GLY A 32 11.67 4.68 -13.62
CA GLY A 32 12.96 4.99 -13.00
C GLY A 32 13.23 4.27 -11.68
N ASN A 33 12.45 3.23 -11.36
CA ASN A 33 12.47 2.52 -10.08
C ASN A 33 12.26 3.44 -8.85
N LYS A 34 11.56 4.56 -9.06
CA LYS A 34 11.28 5.55 -8.00
C LYS A 34 10.44 4.98 -6.87
N GLN A 35 9.53 4.06 -7.18
CA GLN A 35 8.59 3.42 -6.25
C GLN A 35 7.90 4.47 -5.37
N PRO A 36 7.12 5.41 -5.96
CA PRO A 36 6.62 6.60 -5.27
C PRO A 36 5.51 6.30 -4.25
N TRP A 37 5.33 5.04 -3.85
CA TRP A 37 4.25 4.57 -2.99
C TRP A 37 4.72 4.25 -1.58
N LYS A 38 3.81 4.43 -0.63
CA LYS A 38 3.93 3.97 0.75
C LYS A 38 2.64 3.31 1.20
N PHE A 39 2.78 2.26 2.00
CA PHE A 39 1.66 1.58 2.63
C PHE A 39 1.60 1.95 4.11
N LEU A 40 0.43 2.40 4.56
CA LEU A 40 0.12 2.54 5.97
C LEU A 40 -0.75 1.35 6.39
N ILE A 41 -0.28 0.60 7.39
CA ILE A 41 -0.91 -0.65 7.83
C ILE A 41 -1.56 -0.40 9.19
N LEU A 42 -2.84 -0.05 9.14
CA LEU A 42 -3.69 0.14 10.30
C LEU A 42 -4.28 -1.20 10.75
N LYS A 43 -4.88 -1.24 11.94
CA LYS A 43 -5.50 -2.45 12.52
C LYS A 43 -6.32 -3.30 11.55
N LYS A 44 -7.19 -2.68 10.73
CA LYS A 44 -8.08 -3.37 9.78
C LYS A 44 -8.02 -2.78 8.36
N HIS A 45 -7.08 -1.88 8.11
CA HIS A 45 -7.00 -1.15 6.87
C HIS A 45 -5.57 -1.11 6.37
N VAL A 46 -5.38 -1.29 5.07
CA VAL A 46 -4.14 -0.97 4.38
C VAL A 46 -4.41 0.18 3.43
N ILE A 47 -3.66 1.26 3.57
CA ILE A 47 -3.81 2.48 2.78
C ILE A 47 -2.61 2.59 1.87
N LEU A 48 -2.87 2.74 0.58
CA LEU A 48 -1.87 3.07 -0.43
C LEU A 48 -1.84 4.59 -0.59
N ALA A 49 -0.74 5.20 -0.18
CA ALA A 49 -0.43 6.60 -0.41
C ALA A 49 0.65 6.72 -1.48
N VAL A 50 0.51 7.65 -2.42
CA VAL A 50 1.47 7.88 -3.52
C VAL A 50 1.90 9.33 -3.49
N GLU A 51 3.19 9.58 -3.75
CA GLU A 51 3.71 10.94 -3.87
C GLU A 51 2.94 11.70 -4.96
N LYS A 52 2.54 12.93 -4.65
CA LYS A 52 1.88 13.82 -5.61
C LYS A 52 2.89 14.21 -6.67
N ASP A 53 2.80 13.53 -7.81
CA ASP A 53 3.47 13.90 -9.05
C ASP A 53 2.44 13.86 -10.17
N SER A 54 2.42 14.89 -11.00
CA SER A 54 1.45 15.07 -12.09
C SER A 54 1.86 14.36 -13.39
N SER A 55 2.82 13.42 -13.31
CA SER A 55 3.25 12.61 -14.44
C SER A 55 2.30 11.44 -14.70
N ALA A 56 2.02 11.15 -15.99
CA ALA A 56 1.24 9.98 -16.39
C ALA A 56 1.87 8.65 -15.92
N ASP A 57 3.19 8.66 -15.69
CA ASP A 57 3.94 7.53 -15.14
C ASP A 57 3.44 7.16 -13.73
N THR A 58 3.13 8.15 -12.88
CA THR A 58 2.63 7.91 -11.51
C THR A 58 1.29 7.18 -11.48
N ASP A 59 0.38 7.48 -12.42
CA ASP A 59 -0.92 6.80 -12.50
C ASP A 59 -0.76 5.34 -12.93
N LEU A 60 0.12 5.08 -13.90
CA LEU A 60 0.45 3.72 -14.33
C LEU A 60 1.13 2.93 -13.20
N ASP A 61 2.14 3.52 -12.57
CA ASP A 61 2.87 2.97 -11.42
C ASP A 61 1.90 2.64 -10.27
N THR A 62 0.93 3.53 -10.00
CA THR A 62 -0.14 3.30 -9.03
C THR A 62 -1.00 2.09 -9.42
N GLY A 63 -1.37 1.95 -10.69
CA GLY A 63 -2.11 0.78 -11.18
C GLY A 63 -1.33 -0.53 -11.00
N ILE A 64 -0.03 -0.51 -11.31
CA ILE A 64 0.87 -1.67 -11.18
C ILE A 64 0.97 -2.11 -9.71
N ILE A 65 1.29 -1.19 -8.78
CA ILE A 65 1.44 -1.56 -7.37
C ILE A 65 0.14 -2.07 -6.75
N LYS A 66 -1.01 -1.48 -7.13
CA LYS A 66 -2.34 -1.98 -6.73
C LYS A 66 -2.55 -3.41 -7.19
N PHE A 67 -2.28 -3.71 -8.45
CA PHE A 67 -2.42 -5.05 -9.00
C PHE A 67 -1.54 -6.07 -8.27
N TYR A 68 -0.26 -5.74 -8.02
CA TYR A 68 0.66 -6.61 -7.28
C TYR A 68 0.16 -6.91 -5.87
N PHE A 69 -0.25 -5.86 -5.14
CA PHE A 69 -0.77 -6.00 -3.78
C PHE A 69 -2.06 -6.84 -3.75
N GLU A 70 -3.03 -6.53 -4.61
CA GLU A 70 -4.31 -7.23 -4.69
C GLU A 70 -4.14 -8.71 -5.05
N LYS A 71 -3.29 -9.00 -6.04
CA LYS A 71 -2.98 -10.38 -6.43
C LYS A 71 -2.28 -11.15 -5.32
N ALA A 72 -1.31 -10.54 -4.63
CA ALA A 72 -0.62 -11.19 -3.53
C ALA A 72 -1.56 -11.51 -2.36
N CYS A 73 -2.49 -10.61 -2.03
CA CYS A 73 -3.54 -10.86 -1.05
C CYS A 73 -4.46 -12.02 -1.45
N VAL A 74 -4.94 -12.04 -2.69
CA VAL A 74 -5.81 -13.11 -3.21
C VAL A 74 -5.10 -14.46 -3.18
N ASP A 75 -3.84 -14.52 -3.61
CA ASP A 75 -3.04 -15.74 -3.62
C ASP A 75 -2.78 -16.25 -2.18
N LYS A 76 -2.80 -15.34 -1.20
CA LYS A 76 -2.77 -15.64 0.24
C LYS A 76 -4.11 -16.03 0.85
N GLY A 77 -5.20 -15.95 0.09
CA GLY A 77 -6.55 -16.21 0.59
C GLY A 77 -7.13 -15.08 1.44
N LEU A 78 -6.56 -13.87 1.38
CA LEU A 78 -7.11 -12.69 2.04
C LEU A 78 -8.26 -12.10 1.21
N SER A 79 -9.34 -11.71 1.90
CA SER A 79 -10.48 -11.04 1.27
C SER A 79 -10.28 -9.53 1.33
N LEU A 80 -10.09 -8.91 0.16
CA LEU A 80 -9.96 -7.46 0.03
C LEU A 80 -11.31 -6.81 -0.28
N GLN A 81 -11.64 -5.73 0.44
CA GLN A 81 -12.71 -4.81 0.05
C GLN A 81 -12.16 -3.40 -0.04
N THR A 82 -12.44 -2.70 -1.14
CA THR A 82 -12.10 -1.28 -1.25
C THR A 82 -13.03 -0.46 -0.36
N ALA A 83 -12.46 0.50 0.37
CA ALA A 83 -13.21 1.43 1.21
C ALA A 83 -12.96 2.88 0.77
N GLU A 84 -13.89 3.75 1.12
CA GLU A 84 -13.67 5.20 1.07
C GLU A 84 -12.67 5.60 2.17
N ALA A 85 -11.80 6.57 1.85
CA ALA A 85 -10.90 7.15 2.84
C ALA A 85 -11.73 7.94 3.88
N SER A 86 -12.06 7.27 4.98
CA SER A 86 -12.82 7.83 6.09
C SER A 86 -11.97 7.80 7.36
N GLY A 87 -11.43 8.95 7.74
CA GLY A 87 -10.56 9.10 8.90
C GLY A 87 -9.47 10.16 8.69
N GLU A 88 -8.94 10.69 9.79
CA GLU A 88 -7.72 11.49 9.77
C GLU A 88 -6.53 10.54 9.75
N PHE A 89 -5.88 10.43 8.59
CA PHE A 89 -4.59 9.75 8.47
C PHE A 89 -3.49 10.80 8.51
N ASN A 90 -2.52 10.65 9.42
CA ASN A 90 -1.36 11.55 9.51
C ASN A 90 -0.38 11.32 8.34
N ILE A 91 -0.83 11.59 7.12
CA ILE A 91 -0.07 11.45 5.87
C ILE A 91 0.43 12.84 5.44
N PRO A 92 1.71 13.01 5.07
CA PRO A 92 2.24 14.29 4.61
C PRO A 92 1.50 14.82 3.39
N GLU A 93 1.39 16.16 3.27
CA GLU A 93 0.71 16.82 2.15
C GLU A 93 1.32 16.49 0.77
N SER A 94 2.58 16.05 0.74
CA SER A 94 3.27 15.60 -0.47
C SER A 94 2.77 14.26 -1.00
N TYR A 95 1.89 13.57 -0.28
CA TYR A 95 1.27 12.31 -0.69
C TYR A 95 -0.24 12.47 -0.82
N GLU A 96 -0.84 11.62 -1.65
CA GLU A 96 -2.28 11.46 -1.76
C GLU A 96 -2.69 10.00 -1.60
N ILE A 97 -3.87 9.77 -1.03
CA ILE A 97 -4.42 8.43 -0.85
C ILE A 97 -4.99 7.96 -2.19
N ARG A 98 -4.45 6.86 -2.73
CA ARG A 98 -4.89 6.26 -4.01
C ARG A 98 -5.77 5.03 -3.82
N ALA A 99 -5.70 4.35 -2.67
CA ALA A 99 -6.60 3.25 -2.32
C ALA A 99 -6.64 3.03 -0.80
N VAL A 100 -7.79 2.54 -0.32
CA VAL A 100 -7.96 2.01 1.04
C VAL A 100 -8.56 0.62 0.93
N TYR A 101 -7.91 -0.35 1.57
CA TYR A 101 -8.30 -1.75 1.57
C TYR A 101 -8.68 -2.18 2.99
N ASN A 102 -9.86 -2.77 3.14
CA ASN A 102 -10.24 -3.54 4.33
C ASN A 102 -9.72 -4.96 4.15
N ILE A 103 -9.02 -5.46 5.17
CA ILE A 103 -8.46 -6.81 5.27
C ILE A 103 -8.77 -7.40 6.63
#